data_AF-R6SVI4-F1
#
_entry.id   AF-R6SVI4-F1
#
_cell.length_a   1.000
_cell.length_b   1.000
_cell.length_c   1.000
_cell.angle_alpha   90.00
_cell.angle_beta   90.00
_cell.angle_gamma   90.00
#
_symmetry.space_group_name_H-M   'P 1'
#
loop_
_entity.id
_entity.type
_entity.pdbx_description
1 polymer ?
#
loop_
_entity_poly.entity_id
_entity_poly.type
_entity_poly.pdbx_seq_one_letter_code
_entity_poly.pdbx_strand_id
1 'polypeptide(L)'
;MTALKNNIDHYMELKNIKMYSHLLADIARELGVKGQEAYRFAEREKANFSKMLKGERPLKYEFIIPLEKIFGVSLARLMNEDAYKLPVEKENVAFDKGFRYYAFLDNPVLYEKEFDKLLNIDGKTILNNRDEFGKTFLDYVVEYGSVNGVRYLYDTYKPRMKWYYNQFQFDKDKGIIWLHIENAMPLVRLVAGMRDVDMFYTMFDSYNMFFTNGHYATEENLFCTGEYLELIMDDVALFTALFDIKEYHCELGSSGKRKYGKDFITYYSANPILNNCLKYALYHLPKYRNQAIEILRFGIEHNQHIADEHNPSDCYVCNELGAVKGFKNDDCYELAIVTYEKDVKDQEINDLIDQLPKFNDYGGWKNE
;
A
#
# COMPACT_ATOMS: atom_id res chain seq x y z
N MET A 1 -37.62 -25.24 -7.97
CA MET A 1 -36.30 -25.67 -7.47
C MET A 1 -35.42 -24.44 -7.51
N THR A 2 -34.68 -24.08 -6.46
CA THR A 2 -33.89 -22.83 -6.46
C THR A 2 -32.67 -22.96 -7.35
N ALA A 3 -32.15 -21.83 -7.86
CA ALA A 3 -30.87 -21.78 -8.57
C ALA A 3 -29.73 -22.42 -7.74
N LEU A 4 -29.70 -22.11 -6.44
CA LEU A 4 -28.75 -22.70 -5.48
C LEU A 4 -28.78 -24.22 -5.45
N LYS A 5 -29.98 -24.82 -5.37
CA LYS A 5 -30.10 -26.28 -5.37
C LYS A 5 -29.63 -26.90 -6.68
N ASN A 6 -30.05 -26.33 -7.81
CA ASN A 6 -29.68 -26.87 -9.12
C ASN A 6 -28.16 -26.83 -9.34
N ASN A 7 -27.51 -25.73 -8.93
CA ASN A 7 -26.07 -25.60 -9.02
C ASN A 7 -25.34 -26.55 -8.06
N ILE A 8 -25.79 -26.66 -6.81
CA ILE A 8 -25.19 -27.62 -5.86
C ILE A 8 -25.29 -29.05 -6.39
N ASP A 9 -26.43 -29.44 -6.98
CA ASP A 9 -26.61 -30.78 -7.57
C ASP A 9 -25.63 -31.02 -8.71
N HIS A 10 -25.50 -30.05 -9.59
CA HIS A 10 -24.55 -30.10 -10.72
C HIS A 10 -23.09 -30.27 -10.24
N TYR A 11 -22.65 -29.48 -9.26
CA TYR A 11 -21.28 -29.60 -8.74
C TYR A 11 -21.07 -30.87 -7.90
N MET A 12 -22.10 -31.38 -7.22
CA MET A 12 -22.04 -32.69 -6.57
C MET A 12 -21.82 -33.81 -7.58
N GLU A 13 -22.47 -33.76 -8.75
CA GLU A 13 -22.22 -34.71 -9.84
C GLU A 13 -20.78 -34.62 -10.35
N LEU A 14 -20.27 -33.41 -10.62
CA LEU A 14 -18.89 -33.20 -11.07
C LEU A 14 -17.84 -33.67 -10.06
N LYS A 15 -18.12 -33.51 -8.75
CA LYS A 15 -17.23 -33.93 -7.65
C LYS A 15 -17.49 -35.37 -7.18
N ASN A 16 -18.39 -36.09 -7.84
CA ASN A 16 -18.78 -37.46 -7.49
C ASN A 16 -19.29 -37.61 -6.03
N ILE A 17 -19.96 -36.58 -5.51
CA ILE A 17 -20.58 -36.58 -4.19
C ILE A 17 -22.01 -37.10 -4.31
N LYS A 18 -22.23 -38.34 -3.89
CA LYS A 18 -23.48 -39.07 -4.16
C LYS A 18 -24.70 -38.62 -3.34
N MET A 19 -24.50 -37.95 -2.21
CA MET A 19 -25.59 -37.62 -1.28
C MET A 19 -25.32 -36.30 -0.55
N TYR A 20 -26.37 -35.53 -0.24
CA TYR A 20 -26.23 -34.31 0.57
C TYR A 20 -25.71 -34.58 1.98
N SER A 21 -25.94 -35.76 2.54
CA SER A 21 -25.35 -36.15 3.83
C SER A 21 -23.83 -36.28 3.73
N HIS A 22 -23.29 -36.68 2.57
CA HIS A 22 -21.85 -36.67 2.33
C HIS A 22 -21.35 -35.23 2.18
N LEU A 23 -22.04 -34.40 1.39
CA LEU A 23 -21.71 -32.97 1.29
C LEU A 23 -21.69 -32.29 2.67
N LEU A 24 -22.70 -32.55 3.51
CA LEU A 24 -22.75 -31.99 4.86
C LEU A 24 -21.65 -32.53 5.78
N ALA A 25 -21.25 -33.80 5.61
CA ALA A 25 -20.11 -34.34 6.33
C ALA A 25 -18.79 -33.72 5.84
N ASP A 26 -18.66 -33.43 4.55
CA ASP A 26 -17.51 -32.72 3.97
C ASP A 26 -17.46 -31.27 4.49
N ILE A 27 -18.61 -30.58 4.54
CA ILE A 27 -18.75 -29.25 5.16
C ILE A 27 -18.31 -29.29 6.62
N ALA A 28 -18.76 -30.29 7.39
CA ALA A 28 -18.39 -30.45 8.78
C ALA A 28 -16.87 -30.61 8.96
N ARG A 29 -16.21 -31.36 8.07
CA ARG A 29 -14.76 -31.53 8.12
C ARG A 29 -14.02 -30.24 7.79
N GLU A 30 -14.50 -29.47 6.82
CA GLU A 30 -13.96 -28.13 6.53
C GLU A 30 -14.15 -27.16 7.71
N LEU A 31 -15.18 -27.36 8.52
CA LEU A 31 -15.42 -26.65 9.77
C LEU A 31 -14.61 -27.21 10.96
N GLY A 32 -13.72 -28.18 10.73
CA GLY A 32 -12.84 -28.75 11.75
C GLY A 32 -13.43 -29.90 12.56
N VAL A 33 -14.63 -30.39 12.22
CA VAL A 33 -15.27 -31.53 12.90
C VAL A 33 -14.63 -32.84 12.42
N LYS A 34 -14.10 -33.64 13.35
CA LYS A 34 -13.30 -34.84 13.04
C LYS A 34 -14.10 -36.14 13.19
N GLY A 35 -13.71 -37.14 12.40
CA GLY A 35 -14.17 -38.53 12.55
C GLY A 35 -15.69 -38.69 12.44
N GLN A 36 -16.26 -39.51 13.32
CA GLN A 36 -17.69 -39.85 13.34
C GLN A 36 -18.61 -38.65 13.68
N GLU A 37 -18.06 -37.58 14.26
CA GLU A 37 -18.83 -36.39 14.60
C GLU A 37 -19.29 -35.61 13.36
N ALA A 38 -18.55 -35.69 12.26
CA ALA A 38 -18.93 -35.07 10.98
C ALA A 38 -20.24 -35.66 10.43
N TYR A 39 -20.44 -36.98 10.59
CA TYR A 39 -21.68 -37.65 10.19
C TYR A 39 -22.84 -37.31 11.13
N ARG A 40 -22.58 -37.14 12.44
CA ARG A 40 -23.60 -36.67 13.38
C ARG A 40 -24.02 -35.23 13.11
N PHE A 41 -23.08 -34.37 12.72
CA PHE A 41 -23.37 -33.02 12.24
C PHE A 41 -24.27 -33.07 10.99
N ALA A 42 -23.91 -33.90 10.01
CA ALA A 42 -24.67 -34.04 8.78
C ALA A 42 -26.13 -34.45 9.05
N GLU A 43 -26.36 -35.41 9.94
CA GLU A 43 -27.73 -35.83 10.31
C GLU A 43 -28.52 -34.73 11.01
N ARG A 44 -27.88 -33.93 11.88
CA ARG A 44 -28.54 -32.79 12.56
C ARG A 44 -28.90 -31.67 11.58
N GLU A 45 -28.03 -31.38 10.62
CA GLU A 45 -28.19 -30.26 9.70
C GLU A 45 -29.00 -30.59 8.45
N LYS A 46 -29.22 -31.87 8.14
CA LYS A 46 -29.92 -32.34 6.92
C LYS A 46 -31.25 -31.64 6.66
N ALA A 47 -32.12 -31.54 7.67
CA ALA A 47 -33.43 -30.91 7.54
C ALA A 47 -33.30 -29.40 7.33
N ASN A 48 -32.38 -28.75 8.03
CA ASN A 48 -32.12 -27.32 7.89
C ASN A 48 -31.55 -27.00 6.51
N PHE A 49 -30.56 -27.78 6.06
CA PHE A 49 -29.93 -27.62 4.76
C PHE A 49 -30.93 -27.84 3.62
N SER A 50 -31.82 -28.83 3.73
CA SER A 50 -32.89 -29.01 2.74
C SER A 50 -33.80 -27.78 2.63
N LYS A 51 -34.14 -27.13 3.75
CA LYS A 51 -34.91 -25.87 3.74
C LYS A 51 -34.12 -24.72 3.10
N MET A 52 -32.81 -24.67 3.29
CA MET A 52 -31.94 -23.69 2.61
C MET A 52 -31.93 -23.88 1.09
N LEU A 53 -31.78 -25.13 0.63
CA LEU A 53 -31.82 -25.46 -0.80
C LEU A 53 -33.19 -25.16 -1.43
N LYS A 54 -34.28 -25.17 -0.65
CA LYS A 54 -35.61 -24.78 -1.12
C LYS A 54 -35.86 -23.28 -1.08
N GLY A 55 -34.94 -22.49 -0.53
CA GLY A 55 -35.10 -21.05 -0.33
C GLY A 55 -36.04 -20.69 0.83
N GLU A 56 -36.47 -21.68 1.62
CA GLU A 56 -37.31 -21.46 2.81
C GLU A 56 -36.51 -20.85 3.97
N ARG A 57 -35.18 -20.95 3.91
CA ARG A 57 -34.24 -20.34 4.86
C ARG A 57 -33.01 -19.81 4.12
N PRO A 58 -32.37 -18.74 4.61
CA PRO A 58 -31.08 -18.31 4.06
C PRO A 58 -30.01 -19.38 4.30
N LEU A 59 -29.06 -19.49 3.37
CA LEU A 59 -27.88 -20.31 3.55
C LEU A 59 -27.10 -19.79 4.77
N LYS A 60 -26.71 -20.69 5.67
CA LYS A 60 -25.89 -20.34 6.81
C LYS A 60 -24.53 -19.79 6.34
N TYR A 61 -24.10 -18.68 6.93
CA TYR A 61 -22.81 -18.06 6.63
C TYR A 61 -21.64 -19.03 6.81
N GLU A 62 -21.67 -19.84 7.87
CA GLU A 62 -20.68 -20.90 8.14
C GLU A 62 -20.57 -21.95 7.02
N PHE A 63 -21.56 -22.11 6.14
CA PHE A 63 -21.49 -23.11 5.06
C PHE A 63 -20.90 -22.54 3.77
N ILE A 64 -20.79 -21.22 3.65
CA ILE A 64 -20.35 -20.55 2.44
C ILE A 64 -18.94 -20.98 2.07
N ILE A 65 -17.96 -20.76 2.96
CA ILE A 65 -16.56 -21.10 2.71
C ILE A 65 -16.35 -22.62 2.47
N PRO A 66 -16.94 -23.52 3.28
CA PRO A 66 -16.89 -24.95 2.99
C PRO A 66 -17.43 -25.33 1.61
N LEU A 67 -18.59 -24.80 1.21
CA LEU A 67 -19.19 -25.08 -0.09
C LEU A 67 -18.30 -24.59 -1.23
N GLU A 68 -17.73 -23.39 -1.11
CA GLU A 68 -16.81 -22.84 -2.10
C GLU A 68 -15.57 -23.72 -2.27
N LYS A 69 -15.00 -24.22 -1.17
CA LYS A 69 -13.84 -25.14 -1.20
C LYS A 69 -14.17 -26.50 -1.81
N ILE A 70 -15.29 -27.12 -1.41
CA ILE A 70 -15.68 -28.46 -1.86
C ILE A 70 -15.94 -28.46 -3.36
N PHE A 71 -16.67 -27.45 -3.84
CA PHE A 71 -17.03 -27.37 -5.26
C PHE A 71 -15.99 -26.65 -6.11
N GLY A 72 -15.16 -25.82 -5.50
CA GLY A 72 -14.17 -25.02 -6.19
C GLY A 72 -14.80 -23.93 -7.07
N VAL A 73 -15.90 -23.32 -6.59
CA VAL A 73 -16.62 -22.20 -7.24
C VAL A 73 -17.24 -21.29 -6.18
N SER A 74 -17.38 -19.99 -6.49
CA SER A 74 -17.91 -19.01 -5.52
C SER A 74 -19.40 -19.21 -5.21
N LEU A 75 -19.86 -18.71 -4.05
CA LEU A 75 -21.28 -18.69 -3.70
C LEU A 75 -22.09 -17.89 -4.71
N ALA A 76 -21.55 -16.78 -5.21
CA ALA A 76 -22.20 -15.99 -6.26
C ALA A 76 -22.49 -16.83 -7.51
N ARG A 77 -21.56 -17.71 -7.90
CA ARG A 77 -21.77 -18.67 -9.00
C ARG A 77 -22.81 -19.73 -8.63
N LEU A 78 -22.76 -20.27 -7.40
CA LEU A 78 -23.77 -21.21 -6.91
C LEU A 78 -25.17 -20.60 -6.86
N MET A 79 -25.30 -19.28 -6.71
CA MET A 79 -26.59 -18.58 -6.64
C MET A 79 -27.12 -18.15 -8.01
N ASN A 80 -26.29 -18.13 -9.06
CA ASN A 80 -26.68 -17.66 -10.39
C ASN A 80 -27.46 -18.73 -11.19
N GLU A 81 -28.62 -18.37 -11.72
CA GLU A 81 -29.57 -19.29 -12.38
C GLU A 81 -29.03 -19.93 -13.67
N ASP A 82 -28.06 -19.31 -14.34
CA ASP A 82 -27.50 -19.80 -15.61
C ASP A 82 -26.10 -20.40 -15.49
N ALA A 83 -25.56 -20.49 -14.26
CA ALA A 83 -24.19 -20.94 -14.00
C ALA A 83 -23.86 -22.36 -14.48
N TYR A 84 -24.82 -23.28 -14.48
CA TYR A 84 -24.65 -24.69 -14.88
C TYR A 84 -24.88 -24.95 -16.38
N LYS A 85 -25.36 -23.95 -17.14
CA LYS A 85 -25.69 -24.07 -18.57
C LYS A 85 -24.59 -23.59 -19.51
N LEU A 86 -23.56 -22.96 -18.98
CA LEU A 86 -22.45 -22.42 -19.76
C LEU A 86 -21.39 -23.50 -19.97
N PRO A 87 -20.80 -23.63 -21.17
CA PRO A 87 -19.72 -24.58 -21.40
C PRO A 87 -18.52 -24.29 -20.48
N VAL A 88 -17.69 -25.30 -20.27
CA VAL A 88 -16.45 -25.15 -19.49
C VAL A 88 -15.45 -24.32 -20.32
N GLU A 89 -15.65 -23.00 -20.40
CA GLU A 89 -14.73 -22.04 -21.02
C GLU A 89 -13.46 -21.87 -20.20
N LYS A 90 -12.42 -21.25 -20.77
CA LYS A 90 -11.12 -20.95 -20.13
C LYS A 90 -11.21 -20.21 -18.78
N GLU A 91 -12.39 -19.70 -18.46
CA GLU A 91 -12.81 -19.09 -17.19
C GLU A 91 -13.13 -20.13 -16.10
N ASN A 92 -13.15 -21.42 -16.43
CA ASN A 92 -13.28 -22.56 -15.52
C ASN A 92 -11.93 -23.08 -15.06
N VAL A 93 -10.99 -22.16 -14.81
CA VAL A 93 -9.84 -22.46 -13.98
C VAL A 93 -10.40 -22.80 -12.60
N ALA A 94 -9.95 -23.93 -12.04
CA ALA A 94 -10.27 -24.34 -10.69
C ALA A 94 -10.15 -23.15 -9.72
N PHE A 95 -11.01 -23.09 -8.69
CA PHE A 95 -10.73 -22.30 -7.49
C PHE A 95 -9.37 -22.72 -6.95
N ASP A 96 -8.34 -21.99 -7.39
CA ASP A 96 -7.12 -21.88 -6.65
C ASP A 96 -7.46 -21.12 -5.37
N LYS A 97 -6.73 -21.35 -4.28
CA LYS A 97 -6.85 -20.47 -3.12
C LYS A 97 -6.50 -19.06 -3.62
N GLY A 98 -7.49 -18.23 -3.96
CA GLY A 98 -7.24 -16.92 -4.55
C GLY A 98 -6.47 -16.03 -3.58
N PHE A 99 -5.79 -14.99 -4.07
CA PHE A 99 -5.00 -14.11 -3.21
C PHE A 99 -5.84 -13.47 -2.06
N ARG A 100 -7.15 -13.27 -2.29
CA ARG A 100 -8.17 -12.90 -1.29
C ARG A 100 -8.12 -13.76 -0.02
N TYR A 101 -8.00 -15.08 -0.18
CA TYR A 101 -8.03 -16.04 0.92
C TYR A 101 -6.87 -15.81 1.90
N TYR A 102 -5.69 -15.50 1.37
CA TYR A 102 -4.50 -15.28 2.18
C TYR A 102 -4.61 -13.98 2.97
N ALA A 103 -5.06 -12.89 2.32
CA ALA A 103 -5.35 -11.62 3.00
C ALA A 103 -6.39 -11.79 4.12
N PHE A 104 -7.44 -12.60 3.89
CA PHE A 104 -8.47 -12.84 4.90
C PHE A 104 -7.95 -13.64 6.10
N LEU A 105 -7.16 -14.70 5.86
CA LEU A 105 -6.61 -15.50 6.95
C LEU A 105 -5.46 -14.82 7.68
N ASP A 106 -4.75 -13.92 7.00
CA ASP A 106 -3.61 -13.17 7.50
C ASP A 106 -2.56 -14.05 8.19
N ASN A 107 -2.29 -15.23 7.63
CA ASN A 107 -1.42 -16.23 8.25
C ASN A 107 0.00 -16.18 7.65
N PRO A 108 1.03 -15.84 8.44
CA PRO A 108 2.41 -15.69 7.96
C PRO A 108 2.95 -16.98 7.32
N VAL A 109 2.62 -18.15 7.89
CA VAL A 109 3.09 -19.45 7.36
C VAL A 109 2.51 -19.74 5.97
N LEU A 110 1.27 -19.32 5.71
CA LEU A 110 0.63 -19.53 4.42
C LEU A 110 1.21 -18.60 3.34
N TYR A 111 1.57 -17.37 3.71
CA TYR A 111 2.22 -16.46 2.78
C TYR A 111 3.56 -17.02 2.26
N GLU A 112 4.42 -17.50 3.17
CA GLU A 112 5.73 -18.02 2.80
C GLU A 112 5.65 -19.37 2.06
N LYS A 113 4.79 -20.29 2.51
CA LYS A 113 4.80 -21.67 2.01
C LYS A 113 3.97 -21.88 0.76
N GLU A 114 2.89 -21.12 0.61
CA GLU A 114 1.89 -21.30 -0.44
C GLU A 114 1.80 -20.07 -1.35
N PHE A 115 1.58 -18.87 -0.79
CA PHE A 115 1.30 -17.67 -1.60
C PHE A 115 2.45 -17.28 -2.54
N ASP A 116 3.71 -17.27 -2.09
CA ASP A 116 4.85 -16.90 -2.97
C ASP A 116 5.02 -17.83 -4.18
N LYS A 117 4.50 -19.05 -4.08
CA LYS A 117 4.55 -20.06 -5.15
C LYS A 117 3.39 -19.93 -6.14
N LEU A 118 2.39 -19.12 -5.83
CA LEU A 118 1.28 -18.90 -6.74
C LEU A 118 1.74 -18.02 -7.90
N LEU A 119 1.69 -18.62 -9.09
CA LEU A 119 1.99 -17.97 -10.35
C LEU A 119 0.75 -18.00 -11.23
N ASN A 120 0.60 -16.96 -12.05
CA ASN A 120 -0.43 -16.91 -13.07
C ASN A 120 -0.10 -17.89 -14.22
N ILE A 121 -1.01 -17.98 -15.20
CA ILE A 121 -0.89 -18.89 -16.35
C ILE A 121 0.40 -18.70 -17.17
N ASP A 122 1.03 -17.52 -17.09
CA ASP A 122 2.27 -17.18 -17.79
C ASP A 122 3.52 -17.41 -16.90
N GLY A 123 3.35 -18.02 -15.72
CA GLY A 123 4.42 -18.25 -14.77
C GLY A 123 4.91 -16.98 -14.03
N LYS A 124 4.12 -15.90 -14.06
CA LYS A 124 4.43 -14.63 -13.38
C LYS A 124 3.70 -14.55 -12.04
N THR A 125 4.18 -13.69 -11.15
CA THR A 125 3.49 -13.38 -9.88
C THR A 125 2.03 -12.99 -10.09
N ILE A 126 1.16 -13.41 -9.16
CA ILE A 126 -0.27 -13.06 -9.15
C ILE A 126 -0.55 -11.68 -8.52
N LEU A 127 0.45 -10.94 -8.02
CA LEU A 127 0.23 -9.68 -7.29
C LEU A 127 -0.50 -8.61 -8.12
N ASN A 128 -0.25 -8.55 -9.43
CA ASN A 128 -0.93 -7.62 -10.35
C ASN A 128 -2.26 -8.14 -10.89
N ASN A 129 -2.60 -9.39 -10.59
CA ASN A 129 -3.85 -9.94 -11.07
C ASN A 129 -5.00 -9.26 -10.34
N ARG A 130 -6.05 -8.93 -11.09
CA ARG A 130 -7.34 -8.60 -10.54
C ARG A 130 -8.20 -9.85 -10.54
N ASP A 131 -8.98 -10.04 -9.50
CA ASP A 131 -9.93 -11.14 -9.42
C ASP A 131 -11.25 -10.78 -10.14
N GLU A 132 -12.27 -11.62 -9.99
CA GLU A 132 -13.59 -11.42 -10.58
C GLU A 132 -14.29 -10.11 -10.15
N PHE A 133 -13.85 -9.50 -9.05
CA PHE A 133 -14.37 -8.22 -8.56
C PHE A 133 -13.52 -7.02 -8.99
N GLY A 134 -12.50 -7.26 -9.82
CA GLY A 134 -11.57 -6.21 -10.24
C GLY A 134 -10.59 -5.80 -9.14
N LYS A 135 -10.51 -6.54 -8.03
CA LYS A 135 -9.65 -6.24 -6.87
C LYS A 135 -8.33 -6.99 -6.94
N THR A 136 -7.27 -6.34 -6.49
CA THR A 136 -5.93 -6.89 -6.34
C THR A 136 -5.73 -7.50 -4.95
N PHE A 137 -4.59 -8.17 -4.74
CA PHE A 137 -4.22 -8.63 -3.39
C PHE A 137 -4.13 -7.47 -2.39
N LEU A 138 -3.60 -6.32 -2.81
CA LEU A 138 -3.40 -5.17 -1.93
C LEU A 138 -4.73 -4.55 -1.50
N ASP A 139 -5.74 -4.54 -2.38
CA ASP A 139 -7.10 -4.12 -2.03
C ASP A 139 -7.65 -4.97 -0.88
N TYR A 140 -7.44 -6.29 -0.94
CA TYR A 140 -7.85 -7.20 0.13
C TYR A 140 -7.00 -7.10 1.40
N VAL A 141 -5.70 -6.82 1.28
CA VAL A 141 -4.84 -6.58 2.44
C VAL A 141 -5.36 -5.39 3.24
N VAL A 142 -5.72 -4.32 2.55
CA VAL A 142 -6.34 -3.13 3.14
C VAL A 142 -7.72 -3.46 3.70
N GLU A 143 -8.60 -4.06 2.90
CA GLU A 143 -9.99 -4.38 3.27
C GLU A 143 -10.08 -5.24 4.53
N TYR A 144 -9.18 -6.22 4.68
CA TYR A 144 -9.15 -7.12 5.82
C TYR A 144 -8.21 -6.70 6.95
N GLY A 145 -7.47 -5.58 6.80
CA GLY A 145 -6.50 -5.14 7.79
C GLY A 145 -5.38 -6.16 8.02
N SER A 146 -4.92 -6.81 6.95
CA SER A 146 -4.00 -7.94 6.96
C SER A 146 -2.56 -7.49 7.23
N VAL A 147 -2.18 -7.38 8.52
CA VAL A 147 -0.86 -6.90 8.94
C VAL A 147 0.26 -7.86 8.57
N ASN A 148 0.02 -9.18 8.62
CA ASN A 148 1.02 -10.15 8.16
C ASN A 148 1.12 -10.15 6.63
N GLY A 149 0.04 -9.83 5.91
CA GLY A 149 0.05 -9.58 4.47
C GLY A 149 0.93 -8.40 4.10
N VAL A 150 0.80 -7.26 4.80
CA VAL A 150 1.70 -6.10 4.63
C VAL A 150 3.15 -6.49 4.93
N ARG A 151 3.39 -7.18 6.06
CA ARG A 151 4.74 -7.60 6.47
C ARG A 151 5.38 -8.52 5.43
N TYR A 152 4.63 -9.50 4.92
CA TYR A 152 5.08 -10.38 3.85
C TYR A 152 5.44 -9.60 2.58
N LEU A 153 4.59 -8.64 2.16
CA LEU A 153 4.89 -7.81 0.99
C LEU A 153 6.19 -7.02 1.21
N TYR A 154 6.37 -6.43 2.39
CA TYR A 154 7.56 -5.70 2.76
C TYR A 154 8.83 -6.57 2.76
N ASP A 155 8.81 -7.68 3.48
CA ASP A 155 9.99 -8.54 3.63
C ASP A 155 10.39 -9.22 2.31
N THR A 156 9.40 -9.57 1.48
CA THR A 156 9.64 -10.32 0.23
C THR A 156 9.94 -9.43 -0.95
N TYR A 157 9.33 -8.24 -1.01
CA TYR A 157 9.36 -7.40 -2.22
C TYR A 157 9.73 -5.94 -1.98
N LYS A 158 9.83 -5.49 -0.72
CA LYS A 158 10.19 -4.12 -0.32
C LYS A 158 9.54 -3.04 -1.19
N PRO A 159 8.20 -3.00 -1.29
CA PRO A 159 7.52 -2.08 -2.18
C PRO A 159 7.82 -0.64 -1.81
N ARG A 160 8.06 0.21 -2.82
CA ARG A 160 8.29 1.64 -2.65
C ARG A 160 7.41 2.45 -3.58
N MET A 161 6.75 3.46 -3.06
CA MET A 161 5.99 4.38 -3.88
C MET A 161 6.95 5.28 -4.68
N LYS A 162 6.93 5.20 -6.01
CA LYS A 162 7.95 5.87 -6.86
C LYS A 162 7.42 6.94 -7.81
N TRP A 163 6.11 7.01 -8.06
CA TRP A 163 5.56 7.91 -9.08
C TRP A 163 4.37 8.71 -8.59
N TYR A 164 4.06 9.75 -9.36
CA TYR A 164 3.03 10.73 -9.09
C TYR A 164 1.60 10.14 -8.99
N TYR A 165 1.32 9.01 -9.64
CA TYR A 165 0.04 8.29 -9.53
C TYR A 165 -0.03 7.27 -8.37
N ASN A 166 0.66 7.52 -7.25
CA ASN A 166 0.67 6.66 -6.07
C ASN A 166 1.00 5.18 -6.39
N GLN A 167 1.95 4.96 -7.30
CA GLN A 167 2.32 3.63 -7.79
C GLN A 167 3.47 3.05 -6.97
N PHE A 168 3.32 1.78 -6.58
CA PHE A 168 4.35 1.03 -5.89
C PHE A 168 5.20 0.22 -6.87
N GLN A 169 6.52 0.38 -6.77
CA GLN A 169 7.52 -0.49 -7.36
C GLN A 169 7.87 -1.59 -6.36
N PHE A 170 7.78 -2.85 -6.78
CA PHE A 170 8.23 -4.00 -5.98
C PHE A 170 9.57 -4.49 -6.55
N ASP A 171 10.53 -4.76 -5.67
CA ASP A 171 11.83 -5.32 -6.02
C ASP A 171 11.80 -6.84 -5.89
N LYS A 172 11.93 -7.55 -7.00
CA LYS A 172 12.19 -9.00 -7.03
C LYS A 172 13.00 -9.32 -8.28
N ASP A 173 13.87 -10.33 -8.16
CA ASP A 173 14.74 -10.90 -9.21
C ASP A 173 14.02 -11.32 -10.53
N LYS A 174 12.71 -11.11 -10.64
CA LYS A 174 11.86 -11.53 -11.76
C LYS A 174 11.16 -10.37 -12.49
N GLY A 175 11.49 -9.11 -12.16
CA GLY A 175 11.02 -7.93 -12.87
C GLY A 175 10.19 -6.98 -12.01
N ILE A 176 9.98 -5.76 -12.52
CA ILE A 176 9.27 -4.69 -11.83
C ILE A 176 7.75 -4.93 -11.88
N ILE A 177 7.12 -4.97 -10.72
CA ILE A 177 5.67 -5.00 -10.55
C ILE A 177 5.22 -3.58 -10.20
N TRP A 178 4.22 -3.08 -10.91
CA TRP A 178 3.59 -1.79 -10.64
C TRP A 178 2.16 -2.01 -10.13
N LEU A 179 1.90 -1.63 -8.88
CA LEU A 179 0.53 -1.58 -8.35
C LEU A 179 0.07 -0.13 -8.27
N HIS A 180 -1.06 0.15 -8.90
CA HIS A 180 -1.76 1.42 -8.75
C HIS A 180 -2.88 1.24 -7.73
N ILE A 181 -2.91 2.13 -6.73
CA ILE A 181 -3.96 2.18 -5.73
C ILE A 181 -4.72 3.49 -5.95
N GLU A 182 -6.02 3.39 -6.26
CA GLU A 182 -6.86 4.57 -6.47
C GLU A 182 -6.97 5.42 -5.20
N ASN A 183 -7.01 4.78 -4.02
CA ASN A 183 -6.96 5.44 -2.72
C ASN A 183 -5.92 4.79 -1.81
N ALA A 184 -4.75 5.43 -1.66
CA ALA A 184 -3.65 4.91 -0.86
C ALA A 184 -3.82 5.12 0.67
N MET A 185 -4.69 6.03 1.11
CA MET A 185 -4.81 6.38 2.55
C MET A 185 -5.21 5.21 3.46
N PRO A 186 -6.13 4.31 3.08
CA PRO A 186 -6.40 3.10 3.85
C PRO A 186 -5.15 2.23 4.08
N LEU A 187 -4.27 2.10 3.07
CA LEU A 187 -3.00 1.39 3.23
C LEU A 187 -2.05 2.15 4.15
N VAL A 188 -1.94 3.48 4.01
CA VAL A 188 -1.14 4.33 4.90
C VAL A 188 -1.54 4.12 6.36
N ARG A 189 -2.84 4.17 6.64
CA ARG A 189 -3.38 3.99 8.00
C ARG A 189 -3.08 2.59 8.54
N LEU A 190 -3.18 1.56 7.71
CA LEU A 190 -2.83 0.19 8.10
C LEU A 190 -1.34 0.07 8.45
N VAL A 191 -0.45 0.56 7.58
CA VAL A 191 1.01 0.49 7.77
C VAL A 191 1.45 1.33 8.98
N ALA A 192 0.91 2.54 9.15
CA ALA A 192 1.16 3.37 10.34
C ALA A 192 0.71 2.65 11.62
N GLY A 193 -0.44 1.98 11.58
CA GLY A 193 -0.95 1.17 12.70
C GLY A 193 -0.05 0.01 13.12
N MET A 194 0.86 -0.45 12.24
CA MET A 194 1.86 -1.46 12.57
C MET A 194 3.04 -0.92 13.41
N ARG A 195 3.13 0.42 13.57
CA ARG A 195 4.14 1.12 14.39
C ARG A 195 5.58 0.78 14.04
N ASP A 196 5.82 0.59 12.75
CA ASP A 196 7.14 0.32 12.18
C ASP A 196 7.52 1.48 11.26
N VAL A 197 8.28 2.43 11.82
CA VAL A 197 8.59 3.70 11.19
C VAL A 197 9.50 3.53 9.97
N ASP A 198 10.48 2.62 10.06
CA ASP A 198 11.40 2.36 8.95
C ASP A 198 10.66 1.66 7.80
N MET A 199 9.77 0.70 8.10
CA MET A 199 8.90 0.10 7.09
C MET A 199 7.99 1.15 6.45
N PHE A 200 7.37 2.04 7.25
CA PHE A 200 6.49 3.09 6.76
C PHE A 200 7.20 4.00 5.74
N TYR A 201 8.34 4.57 6.10
CA TYR A 201 9.07 5.48 5.20
C TYR A 201 9.79 4.77 4.06
N THR A 202 10.07 3.47 4.17
CA THR A 202 10.51 2.67 3.02
C THR A 202 9.37 2.50 2.01
N MET A 203 8.16 2.25 2.47
CA MET A 203 7.00 2.04 1.59
C MET A 203 6.53 3.35 0.95
N PHE A 204 6.41 4.42 1.74
CA PHE A 204 5.97 5.73 1.29
C PHE A 204 7.19 6.65 1.06
N ASP A 205 7.99 6.26 0.06
CA ASP A 205 9.30 6.83 -0.26
C ASP A 205 9.21 8.23 -0.92
N SER A 206 9.14 9.27 -0.10
CA SER A 206 9.17 10.68 -0.54
C SER A 206 10.52 11.10 -1.13
N TYR A 207 11.61 10.42 -0.73
CA TYR A 207 12.96 10.70 -1.21
C TYR A 207 13.08 10.44 -2.71
N ASN A 208 12.47 9.36 -3.22
CA ASN A 208 12.52 9.06 -4.65
C ASN A 208 12.03 10.23 -5.50
N MET A 209 10.83 10.75 -5.22
CA MET A 209 10.26 11.87 -5.98
C MET A 209 11.11 13.14 -5.85
N PHE A 210 11.67 13.40 -4.67
CA PHE A 210 12.57 14.52 -4.44
C PHE A 210 13.85 14.45 -5.28
N PHE A 211 14.52 13.30 -5.31
CA PHE A 211 15.80 13.14 -6.02
C PHE A 211 15.66 12.89 -7.53
N THR A 212 14.52 12.37 -8.00
CA THR A 212 14.33 12.10 -9.44
C THR A 212 13.58 13.21 -10.17
N ASN A 213 12.61 13.85 -9.51
CA ASN A 213 11.70 14.80 -10.17
C ASN A 213 11.80 16.20 -9.55
N GLY A 214 12.02 16.30 -8.25
CA GLY A 214 12.05 17.57 -7.53
C GLY A 214 10.68 18.19 -7.28
N HIS A 215 9.60 17.48 -7.59
CA HIS A 215 8.22 17.90 -7.36
C HIS A 215 7.35 16.65 -7.20
N TYR A 216 6.16 16.78 -6.57
CA TYR A 216 5.21 15.67 -6.45
C TYR A 216 4.20 15.58 -7.62
N ALA A 217 4.35 16.49 -8.59
CA ALA A 217 3.66 16.56 -9.89
C ALA A 217 2.17 16.88 -9.87
N THR A 218 1.42 16.44 -8.87
CA THR A 218 0.01 16.82 -8.69
C THR A 218 -0.29 17.07 -7.22
N GLU A 219 -1.26 17.94 -6.95
CA GLU A 219 -1.82 18.11 -5.60
C GLU A 219 -2.58 16.85 -5.12
N GLU A 220 -2.94 15.96 -6.05
CA GLU A 220 -3.55 14.66 -5.78
C GLU A 220 -2.54 13.59 -5.33
N ASN A 221 -1.23 13.86 -5.45
CA ASN A 221 -0.23 12.94 -4.94
C ASN A 221 -0.37 12.78 -3.43
N LEU A 222 -0.20 11.55 -2.92
CA LEU A 222 -0.34 11.24 -1.50
C LEU A 222 0.43 12.21 -0.59
N PHE A 223 1.65 12.57 -0.98
CA PHE A 223 2.55 13.47 -0.25
C PHE A 223 2.07 14.94 -0.18
N CYS A 224 1.07 15.30 -0.97
CA CYS A 224 0.45 16.63 -0.97
C CYS A 224 -0.88 16.66 -0.20
N THR A 225 -1.48 15.49 0.07
CA THR A 225 -2.82 15.43 0.67
C THR A 225 -2.81 15.79 2.15
N GLY A 226 -3.77 16.61 2.57
CA GLY A 226 -3.93 16.97 3.98
C GLY A 226 -4.05 15.74 4.87
N GLU A 227 -4.88 14.77 4.51
CA GLU A 227 -5.11 13.55 5.30
C GLU A 227 -3.81 12.77 5.63
N TYR A 228 -2.88 12.72 4.68
CA TYR A 228 -1.56 12.09 4.87
C TYR A 228 -0.66 12.92 5.79
N LEU A 229 -0.60 14.24 5.56
CA LEU A 229 0.21 15.16 6.36
C LEU A 229 -0.28 15.24 7.81
N GLU A 230 -1.59 15.24 8.03
CA GLU A 230 -2.20 15.16 9.36
C GLU A 230 -1.81 13.87 10.07
N LEU A 231 -1.90 12.72 9.38
CA LEU A 231 -1.52 11.43 9.96
C LEU A 231 -0.07 11.41 10.44
N ILE A 232 0.85 11.96 9.65
CA ILE A 232 2.26 12.02 10.04
C ILE A 232 2.46 12.96 11.22
N MET A 233 1.88 14.16 11.19
CA MET A 233 2.11 15.18 12.23
C MET A 233 1.38 14.88 13.55
N ASP A 234 0.31 14.09 13.52
CA ASP A 234 -0.42 13.63 14.70
C ASP A 234 0.27 12.40 15.36
N ASP A 235 1.10 11.65 14.63
CA ASP A 235 1.86 10.51 15.16
C ASP A 235 3.29 10.92 15.54
N VAL A 236 3.59 10.91 16.84
CA VAL A 236 4.89 11.36 17.37
C VAL A 236 6.07 10.58 16.79
N ALA A 237 5.94 9.25 16.61
CA ALA A 237 7.04 8.42 16.14
C ALA A 237 7.34 8.66 14.66
N LEU A 238 6.30 8.80 13.83
CA LEU A 238 6.45 9.18 12.43
C LEU A 238 7.02 10.60 12.31
N PHE A 239 6.43 11.56 13.02
CA PHE A 239 6.86 12.96 12.96
C PHE A 239 8.32 13.15 13.37
N THR A 240 8.75 12.56 14.48
CA THR A 240 10.15 12.69 14.95
C THR A 240 11.14 12.10 13.95
N ALA A 241 10.78 11.00 13.28
CA ALA A 241 11.67 10.36 12.31
C ALA A 241 11.85 11.15 11.00
N LEU A 242 11.07 12.21 10.77
CA LEU A 242 11.28 13.11 9.62
C LEU A 242 12.61 13.88 9.71
N PHE A 243 13.09 14.14 10.92
CA PHE A 243 14.27 14.95 11.20
C PHE A 243 15.58 14.15 11.10
N ASP A 244 15.50 12.81 11.02
CA ASP A 244 16.68 11.96 10.89
C ASP A 244 17.34 12.16 9.53
N ILE A 245 18.63 12.51 9.52
CA ILE A 245 19.45 12.48 8.31
C ILE A 245 19.82 11.02 8.01
N LYS A 246 19.26 10.46 6.94
CA LYS A 246 19.47 9.06 6.55
C LYS A 246 20.19 8.97 5.20
N GLU A 247 20.97 7.90 5.04
CA GLU A 247 21.55 7.51 3.77
C GLU A 247 20.43 7.02 2.82
N TYR A 248 20.38 7.58 1.61
CA TYR A 248 19.41 7.23 0.58
C TYR A 248 20.11 6.88 -0.74
N HIS A 249 19.82 5.69 -1.26
CA HIS A 249 20.32 5.22 -2.55
C HIS A 249 19.31 5.52 -3.66
N CYS A 250 19.58 6.58 -4.42
CA CYS A 250 18.79 6.95 -5.59
C CYS A 250 19.27 6.16 -6.82
N GLU A 251 18.46 5.23 -7.28
CA GLU A 251 18.75 4.42 -8.46
C GLU A 251 18.79 5.26 -9.73
N LEU A 252 19.83 5.06 -10.54
CA LEU A 252 19.97 5.77 -11.80
C LEU A 252 19.25 5.04 -12.94
N GLY A 253 18.50 5.80 -13.75
CA GLY A 253 18.04 5.32 -15.05
C GLY A 253 19.20 5.08 -16.02
N SER A 254 18.93 4.42 -17.15
CA SER A 254 19.95 4.00 -18.12
C SER A 254 20.89 5.13 -18.59
N SER A 255 20.37 6.35 -18.73
CA SER A 255 21.19 7.52 -19.08
C SER A 255 22.11 7.95 -17.95
N GLY A 256 21.63 7.93 -16.70
CA GLY A 256 22.45 8.21 -15.52
C GLY A 256 23.55 7.17 -15.33
N LYS A 257 23.22 5.87 -15.45
CA LYS A 257 24.21 4.78 -15.35
C LYS A 257 25.33 4.94 -16.37
N ARG A 258 25.00 5.31 -17.61
CA ARG A 258 25.99 5.60 -18.67
C ARG A 258 26.85 6.83 -18.36
N LYS A 259 26.26 7.89 -17.80
CA LYS A 259 26.97 9.13 -17.48
C LYS A 259 27.95 8.95 -16.32
N TYR A 260 27.53 8.27 -15.24
CA TYR A 260 28.26 8.21 -13.99
C TYR A 260 29.02 6.89 -13.76
N GLY A 261 28.75 5.86 -14.57
CA GLY A 261 29.38 4.53 -14.41
C GLY A 261 29.00 3.81 -13.11
N LYS A 262 27.88 4.20 -12.49
CA LYS A 262 27.37 3.67 -11.22
C LYS A 262 25.90 3.31 -11.36
N ASP A 263 25.42 2.38 -10.53
CA ASP A 263 24.00 1.98 -10.52
C ASP A 263 23.10 2.95 -9.75
N PHE A 264 23.65 3.66 -8.77
CA PHE A 264 22.94 4.60 -7.91
C PHE A 264 23.85 5.75 -7.46
N ILE A 265 23.24 6.82 -6.94
CA ILE A 265 23.89 7.91 -6.21
C ILE A 265 23.43 7.84 -4.76
N THR A 266 24.36 8.01 -3.83
CA THR A 266 24.09 8.07 -2.40
C THR A 266 23.91 9.52 -1.97
N TYR A 267 22.80 9.80 -1.30
CA TYR A 267 22.50 11.10 -0.67
C TYR A 267 22.35 10.91 0.84
N TYR A 268 22.60 11.98 1.60
CA TYR A 268 22.28 12.06 3.02
C TYR A 268 21.28 13.19 3.20
N SER A 269 20.07 12.89 3.65
CA SER A 269 19.00 13.89 3.70
C SER A 269 18.02 13.59 4.83
N ALA A 270 17.44 14.65 5.38
CA ALA A 270 16.19 14.56 6.12
C ALA A 270 15.03 14.24 5.17
N ASN A 271 13.86 13.93 5.71
CA ASN A 271 12.72 13.55 4.89
C ASN A 271 12.16 14.76 4.10
N PRO A 272 12.11 14.72 2.76
CA PRO A 272 11.63 15.84 1.94
C PRO A 272 10.17 16.25 2.17
N ILE A 273 9.37 15.40 2.83
CA ILE A 273 8.00 15.75 3.21
C ILE A 273 7.93 16.91 4.21
N LEU A 274 9.04 17.23 4.91
CA LEU A 274 9.12 18.30 5.90
C LEU A 274 8.60 19.64 5.38
N ASN A 275 8.90 20.01 4.12
CA ASN A 275 8.43 21.28 3.54
C ASN A 275 6.91 21.29 3.31
N ASN A 276 6.31 20.15 2.94
CA ASN A 276 4.85 20.03 2.85
C ASN A 276 4.19 20.02 4.24
N CYS A 277 4.79 19.34 5.22
CA CYS A 277 4.35 19.39 6.61
C CYS A 277 4.41 20.83 7.16
N LEU A 278 5.48 21.58 6.90
CA LEU A 278 5.62 22.98 7.32
C LEU A 278 4.53 23.85 6.69
N LYS A 279 4.37 23.79 5.36
CA LYS A 279 3.33 24.54 4.63
C LYS A 279 1.95 24.25 5.22
N TYR A 280 1.62 22.98 5.42
CA TYR A 280 0.34 22.57 5.98
C TYR A 280 0.17 23.04 7.42
N ALA A 281 1.19 22.91 8.26
CA ALA A 281 1.17 23.32 9.65
C ALA A 281 0.96 24.84 9.80
N LEU A 282 1.58 25.65 8.93
CA LEU A 282 1.39 27.11 8.90
C LEU A 282 -0.04 27.49 8.49
N TYR A 283 -0.63 26.77 7.52
CA TYR A 283 -2.02 26.99 7.11
C TYR A 283 -3.03 26.57 8.20
N HIS A 284 -2.72 25.51 8.94
CA HIS A 284 -3.54 24.93 10.02
C HIS A 284 -2.99 25.22 11.41
N LEU A 285 -2.47 26.44 11.59
CA LEU A 285 -1.69 26.84 12.75
C LEU A 285 -2.34 26.56 14.11
N PRO A 286 -3.65 26.77 14.33
CA PRO A 286 -4.28 26.49 15.62
C PRO A 286 -4.10 25.04 16.11
N LYS A 287 -3.94 24.08 15.18
CA LYS A 287 -3.71 22.67 15.51
C LYS A 287 -2.22 22.32 15.54
N TYR A 288 -1.43 22.81 14.58
CA TYR A 288 -0.06 22.33 14.33
C TYR A 288 1.04 23.34 14.64
N ARG A 289 0.77 24.34 15.48
CA ARG A 289 1.75 25.36 15.89
C ARG A 289 3.08 24.77 16.35
N ASN A 290 3.05 23.75 17.20
CA ASN A 290 4.26 23.16 17.77
C ASN A 290 5.09 22.43 16.70
N GLN A 291 4.42 21.68 15.82
CA GLN A 291 5.06 21.01 14.69
C GLN A 291 5.72 22.02 13.74
N ALA A 292 5.07 23.15 13.46
CA ALA A 292 5.67 24.23 12.67
C ALA A 292 6.95 24.76 13.34
N ILE A 293 6.93 25.03 14.65
CA ILE A 293 8.09 25.49 15.41
C ILE A 293 9.23 24.47 15.37
N GLU A 294 8.93 23.18 15.55
CA GLU A 294 9.93 22.11 15.50
C GLU A 294 10.59 22.02 14.12
N ILE A 295 9.81 22.07 13.04
CA ILE A 295 10.34 22.06 11.67
C ILE A 295 11.19 23.29 11.40
N LEU A 296 10.76 24.48 11.84
CA LEU A 296 11.53 25.71 11.64
C LEU A 296 12.85 25.70 12.42
N ARG A 297 12.85 25.22 13.67
CA ARG A 297 14.08 25.11 14.47
C ARG A 297 15.07 24.14 13.85
N PHE A 298 14.59 22.96 13.43
CA PHE A 298 15.40 22.03 12.65
C PHE A 298 15.94 22.70 11.39
N GLY A 299 15.10 23.41 10.64
CA GLY A 299 15.48 24.10 9.42
C GLY A 299 16.55 25.17 9.61
N ILE A 300 16.57 25.87 10.75
CA ILE A 300 17.61 26.87 11.05
C ILE A 300 18.98 26.19 11.17
N GLU A 301 19.08 25.13 11.98
CA GLU A 301 20.33 24.39 12.17
C GLU A 301 20.76 23.68 10.89
N HIS A 302 19.82 22.99 10.23
CA HIS A 302 20.05 22.21 9.02
C HIS A 302 20.46 23.10 7.84
N ASN A 303 19.72 24.18 7.56
CA ASN A 303 20.10 25.08 6.47
C ASN A 303 21.40 25.82 6.76
N GLN A 304 21.73 26.10 8.03
CA GLN A 304 23.01 26.72 8.38
C GLN A 304 24.16 25.77 8.05
N HIS A 305 24.00 24.46 8.32
CA HIS A 305 24.99 23.47 7.94
C HIS A 305 25.24 23.45 6.42
N ILE A 306 24.18 23.46 5.61
CA ILE A 306 24.29 23.57 4.13
C ILE A 306 25.03 24.86 3.74
N ALA A 307 24.71 25.98 4.39
CA ALA A 307 25.32 27.28 4.13
C ALA A 307 26.79 27.39 4.59
N ASP A 308 27.22 26.55 5.54
CA ASP A 308 28.60 26.48 6.01
C ASP A 308 29.46 25.58 5.09
N GLU A 309 28.87 24.50 4.55
CA GLU A 309 29.54 23.60 3.61
C GLU A 309 29.68 24.19 2.21
N HIS A 310 28.69 24.98 1.78
CA HIS A 310 28.65 25.62 0.46
C HIS A 310 28.48 27.12 0.60
N ASN A 311 29.16 27.92 -0.24
CA ASN A 311 28.94 29.37 -0.23
C ASN A 311 27.47 29.69 -0.62
N PRO A 312 26.65 30.32 0.26
CA PRO A 312 25.22 30.53 0.00
C PRO A 312 24.95 31.38 -1.25
N SER A 313 25.88 32.28 -1.62
CA SER A 313 25.76 33.07 -2.84
C SER A 313 25.88 32.23 -4.11
N ASP A 314 26.52 31.06 -4.02
CA ASP A 314 26.73 30.12 -5.12
C ASP A 314 25.68 29.01 -5.12
N CYS A 315 24.73 29.02 -4.16
CA CYS A 315 23.65 28.04 -4.05
C CYS A 315 22.29 28.65 -4.37
N TYR A 316 21.39 27.85 -4.93
CA TYR A 316 20.01 28.24 -5.18
C TYR A 316 19.04 27.09 -4.89
N VAL A 317 17.86 27.43 -4.38
CA VAL A 317 16.73 26.49 -4.31
C VAL A 317 16.32 26.20 -5.74
N CYS A 318 16.28 24.93 -6.13
CA CYS A 318 16.11 24.47 -7.49
C CYS A 318 14.77 23.77 -7.78
N ASN A 319 13.84 23.72 -6.81
CA ASN A 319 12.48 23.20 -7.00
C ASN A 319 11.52 23.55 -5.84
N GLU A 320 10.26 23.17 -5.97
CA GLU A 320 9.20 23.42 -4.96
C GLU A 320 9.41 22.66 -3.64
N LEU A 321 10.12 21.53 -3.67
CA LEU A 321 10.37 20.70 -2.50
C LEU A 321 11.58 21.16 -1.67
N GLY A 322 12.23 22.26 -2.06
CA GLY A 322 13.33 22.85 -1.33
C GLY A 322 14.70 22.23 -1.63
N ALA A 323 14.89 21.57 -2.78
CA ALA A 323 16.23 21.10 -3.14
C ALA A 323 17.15 22.29 -3.41
N VAL A 324 18.38 22.24 -2.91
CA VAL A 324 19.43 23.25 -3.12
C VAL A 324 20.50 22.67 -4.03
N LYS A 325 20.90 23.46 -5.03
CA LYS A 325 22.01 23.17 -5.94
C LYS A 325 23.06 24.27 -5.92
N GLY A 326 24.32 23.89 -6.11
CA GLY A 326 25.42 24.83 -6.33
C GLY A 326 25.60 25.15 -7.82
N PHE A 327 25.80 26.42 -8.18
CA PHE A 327 26.08 26.85 -9.57
C PHE A 327 27.36 26.25 -10.16
N LYS A 328 28.30 25.85 -9.29
CA LYS A 328 29.63 25.34 -9.67
C LYS A 328 29.84 23.87 -9.34
N ASN A 329 28.87 23.25 -8.66
CA ASN A 329 28.97 21.86 -8.19
C ASN A 329 27.68 21.12 -8.52
N ASP A 330 27.71 20.34 -9.60
CA ASP A 330 26.61 19.48 -10.04
C ASP A 330 26.24 18.41 -8.99
N ASP A 331 27.11 18.15 -8.01
CA ASP A 331 26.92 17.14 -6.97
C ASP A 331 26.19 17.66 -5.71
N CYS A 332 26.02 18.97 -5.56
CA CYS A 332 25.22 19.54 -4.45
C CYS A 332 23.73 19.37 -4.78
N TYR A 333 23.06 18.45 -4.08
CA TYR A 333 21.61 18.26 -4.15
C TYR A 333 21.09 17.89 -2.76
N GLU A 334 20.79 18.92 -1.98
CA GLU A 334 20.43 18.79 -0.56
C GLU A 334 19.05 19.38 -0.28
N LEU A 335 18.35 18.84 0.71
CA LEU A 335 17.07 19.39 1.15
C LEU A 335 17.31 20.61 2.04
N ALA A 336 16.82 21.78 1.66
CA ALA A 336 16.67 22.90 2.57
C ALA A 336 15.22 23.04 3.03
N ILE A 337 15.03 23.45 4.28
CA ILE A 337 13.72 23.82 4.80
C ILE A 337 13.38 25.23 4.32
N VAL A 338 12.29 25.36 3.58
CA VAL A 338 11.89 26.62 2.95
C VAL A 338 10.41 26.88 3.17
N THR A 339 10.07 28.16 3.30
CA THR A 339 8.67 28.60 3.32
C THR A 339 8.55 29.94 2.59
N TYR A 340 7.42 30.12 1.92
CA TYR A 340 7.06 31.35 1.22
C TYR A 340 5.87 32.06 1.87
N GLU A 341 5.33 31.49 2.96
CA GLU A 341 4.27 32.11 3.74
C GLU A 341 4.78 33.42 4.36
N LYS A 342 3.94 34.46 4.29
CA LYS A 342 4.23 35.78 4.86
C LYS A 342 3.15 36.14 5.87
N ASP A 343 3.52 36.99 6.83
CA ASP A 343 2.59 37.59 7.79
C ASP A 343 1.77 36.55 8.58
N VAL A 344 2.42 35.47 9.01
CA VAL A 344 1.78 34.45 9.85
C VAL A 344 1.31 35.11 11.15
N LYS A 345 0.10 34.79 11.61
CA LYS A 345 -0.48 35.39 12.83
C LYS A 345 0.12 34.82 14.13
N ASP A 346 1.45 34.71 14.17
CA ASP A 346 2.22 34.24 15.31
C ASP A 346 3.64 34.82 15.26
N GLN A 347 4.00 35.61 16.27
CA GLN A 347 5.27 36.34 16.29
C GLN A 347 6.48 35.39 16.38
N GLU A 348 6.40 34.33 17.19
CA GLU A 348 7.50 33.37 17.35
C GLU A 348 7.79 32.67 16.02
N ILE A 349 6.74 32.30 15.28
CA ILE A 349 6.91 31.68 13.97
C ILE A 349 7.51 32.65 12.96
N ASN A 350 7.07 33.92 12.91
CA ASN A 350 7.69 34.91 12.04
C ASN A 350 9.18 35.10 12.39
N ASP A 351 9.51 35.19 13.69
CA ASP A 351 10.89 35.34 14.15
C ASP A 351 11.75 34.14 13.74
N LEU A 352 11.20 32.92 13.76
CA LEU A 352 11.88 31.71 13.31
C LEU A 352 12.04 31.68 11.77
N ILE A 353 11.02 32.09 11.02
CA ILE A 353 11.09 32.20 9.56
C ILE A 353 12.15 33.22 9.14
N ASP A 354 12.29 34.33 9.87
CA ASP A 354 13.30 35.35 9.61
C ASP A 354 14.73 34.87 9.92
N GLN A 355 14.87 33.93 10.86
CA GLN A 355 16.15 33.30 11.21
C GLN A 355 16.57 32.19 10.25
N LEU A 356 15.66 31.61 9.46
CA LEU A 356 16.02 30.57 8.49
C LEU A 356 17.05 31.11 7.48
N PRO A 357 18.23 30.46 7.34
CA PRO A 357 19.18 30.78 6.28
C PRO A 357 18.51 30.68 4.91
N LYS A 358 18.68 31.74 4.10
CA LYS A 358 18.02 31.90 2.79
C LYS A 358 19.02 31.62 1.68
N PHE A 359 18.61 30.81 0.71
CA PHE A 359 19.34 30.56 -0.52
C PHE A 359 18.75 31.38 -1.67
N ASN A 360 19.50 31.57 -2.75
CA ASN A 360 18.95 32.25 -3.93
C ASN A 360 17.75 31.46 -4.49
N ASP A 361 16.72 32.16 -4.95
CA ASP A 361 15.59 31.53 -5.61
C ASP A 361 15.71 31.76 -7.12
N TYR A 362 15.93 30.70 -7.89
CA TYR A 362 16.00 30.82 -9.35
C TYR A 362 14.62 30.88 -10.01
N GLY A 363 13.52 30.80 -9.26
CA GLY A 363 12.15 31.12 -9.68
C GLY A 363 11.58 30.31 -10.86
N GLY A 364 12.35 29.41 -11.46
CA GLY A 364 12.00 28.71 -12.70
C GLY A 364 10.80 27.78 -12.59
N TRP A 365 10.46 27.34 -11.38
CA TRP A 365 9.31 26.47 -11.04
C TRP A 365 8.06 27.25 -10.63
N LYS A 366 8.12 28.58 -10.48
CA LYS A 366 6.97 29.39 -10.01
C LYS A 366 6.00 29.78 -11.14
N ASN A 367 6.18 29.25 -12.35
CA ASN A 367 5.45 29.65 -13.56
C ASN A 367 4.61 28.53 -14.21
N GLU A 368 4.29 27.45 -13.50
CA GLU A 368 3.35 26.43 -13.99
C GLU A 368 2.02 26.45 -13.23
#